data_AF-A0A6P9EXD2-F1
#
_entry.id   AF-A0A6P9EXD2-F1
#
_cell.length_a   1.000
_cell.length_b   1.000
_cell.length_c   1.000
_cell.angle_alpha   90.00
_cell.angle_beta   90.00
_cell.angle_gamma   90.00
#
_symmetry.space_group_name_H-M   'P 1'
#
loop_
_entity.id
_entity.type
_entity.pdbx_description
1 polymer ?
#
loop_
_entity_poly.entity_id
_entity_poly.type
_entity_poly.pdbx_seq_one_letter_code
_entity_poly.pdbx_strand_id
1 'polypeptide(L)'
;MKNQICFTSFALFFFLLLTKWSGVEAQTCKPSGMIRGKKPPPGQCNEENDSECCVQGKPYTIYKCSPPVSSHTKATLTINSFQKGGDGGGPSECDNKYHPDDTPVVALSTGWFNNKQRCLNYITIYGNGRSVKAKVVDECDSTMGCDADHDYQPPCPNNIVDASKAVWKALGVPLSDWGELDIYWSETCKLSGKIKGKKTPHGQYSKDNDSDCCVHGKSYTIYKCSPPVSSHTKAKLTINSFEKGGDGGRPSECDNKYHSNNTPVVALSRGWFNNKKRCLSYITIHGNVRSVKTKVVDECDSTMGCDPNHAYQPPCPNNIIDGSKAVWKALGVPKSDWGELDIYWSDA
;
A
#
# COMPACT_ATOMS: atom_id res chain seq x y z
N MET A 1 -27.76 -8.87 61.83
CA MET A 1 -27.22 -7.97 60.78
C MET A 1 -26.50 -8.87 59.77
N LYS A 2 -27.16 -9.59 58.84
CA LYS A 2 -27.75 -9.14 57.57
C LYS A 2 -26.92 -8.06 56.87
N ASN A 3 -26.00 -8.49 56.00
CA ASN A 3 -25.70 -7.91 54.68
C ASN A 3 -24.51 -8.65 54.06
N GLN A 4 -24.76 -9.87 53.59
CA GLN A 4 -23.80 -10.68 52.84
C GLN A 4 -24.44 -11.16 51.54
N ILE A 5 -25.12 -10.25 50.83
CA ILE A 5 -25.70 -10.50 49.49
C ILE A 5 -25.67 -9.16 48.75
N CYS A 6 -24.54 -8.81 48.12
CA CYS A 6 -24.53 -7.80 47.05
C CYS A 6 -23.25 -7.72 46.21
N PHE A 7 -22.25 -8.60 46.40
CA PHE A 7 -21.02 -8.56 45.61
C PHE A 7 -20.99 -9.56 44.44
N THR A 8 -21.87 -10.55 44.43
CA THR A 8 -21.92 -11.57 43.36
C THR A 8 -22.76 -11.13 42.15
N SER A 9 -23.79 -10.29 42.33
CA SER A 9 -24.59 -9.77 41.21
C SER A 9 -23.88 -8.70 40.38
N PHE A 10 -22.99 -7.90 40.98
CA PHE A 10 -22.31 -6.82 40.26
C PHE A 10 -21.19 -7.34 39.34
N ALA A 11 -20.51 -8.43 39.75
CA ALA A 11 -19.49 -9.08 38.94
C ALA A 11 -20.08 -9.81 37.72
N LEU A 12 -21.28 -10.37 37.83
CA LEU A 12 -21.98 -11.03 36.72
C LEU A 12 -22.50 -10.04 35.67
N PHE A 13 -22.88 -8.82 36.06
CA PHE A 13 -23.35 -7.80 35.13
C PHE A 13 -22.20 -7.18 34.29
N PHE A 14 -20.99 -7.08 34.86
CA PHE A 14 -19.81 -6.59 34.14
C PHE A 14 -19.25 -7.62 33.14
N PHE A 15 -19.37 -8.92 33.43
CA PHE A 15 -18.97 -9.99 32.51
C PHE A 15 -19.92 -10.14 31.31
N LEU A 16 -21.21 -9.80 31.46
CA LEU A 16 -22.17 -9.80 30.35
C LEU A 16 -22.00 -8.59 29.41
N LEU A 17 -21.33 -7.51 29.84
CA LEU A 17 -21.00 -6.36 28.99
C LEU A 17 -19.71 -6.57 28.17
N LEU A 18 -18.83 -7.49 28.58
CA LEU A 18 -17.58 -7.81 27.86
C LEU A 18 -17.75 -8.90 26.78
N THR A 19 -18.92 -9.51 26.66
CA THR A 19 -19.20 -10.53 25.63
C THR A 19 -19.92 -9.98 24.40
N LYS A 20 -20.25 -8.68 24.36
CA LYS A 20 -20.55 -7.99 23.10
C LYS A 20 -19.27 -7.50 22.43
N TRP A 21 -18.35 -8.42 22.23
CA TRP A 21 -17.36 -8.28 21.17
C TRP A 21 -18.16 -8.40 19.87
N SER A 22 -18.64 -7.28 19.34
CA SER A 22 -19.00 -7.21 17.94
C SER A 22 -17.73 -7.55 17.18
N GLY A 23 -17.55 -8.84 16.88
CA GLY A 23 -16.66 -9.24 15.81
C GLY A 23 -17.12 -8.41 14.62
N VAL A 24 -16.28 -7.48 14.18
CA VAL A 24 -16.39 -6.98 12.82
C VAL A 24 -16.05 -8.19 11.98
N GLU A 25 -17.07 -9.00 11.69
CA GLU A 25 -17.01 -9.97 10.62
C GLU A 25 -16.72 -9.12 9.40
N ALA A 26 -15.46 -9.16 8.94
CA ALA A 26 -15.05 -8.48 7.73
C ALA A 26 -15.97 -9.03 6.63
N GLN A 27 -16.98 -8.24 6.27
CA GLN A 27 -18.11 -8.73 5.50
C GLN A 27 -17.57 -9.20 4.14
N THR A 28 -17.49 -10.51 3.96
CA THR A 28 -17.03 -11.11 2.70
C THR A 28 -17.97 -10.63 1.60
N CYS A 29 -17.42 -10.08 0.51
CA CYS A 29 -18.24 -9.58 -0.60
C CYS A 29 -19.12 -10.70 -1.17
N LYS A 30 -20.43 -10.45 -1.28
CA LYS A 30 -21.43 -11.38 -1.82
C LYS A 30 -22.02 -10.83 -3.11
N PRO A 31 -22.52 -11.70 -4.01
CA PRO A 31 -23.33 -11.28 -5.15
C PRO A 31 -24.44 -10.32 -4.73
N SER A 32 -24.63 -9.25 -5.51
CA SER A 32 -25.68 -8.26 -5.29
C SER A 32 -26.98 -8.60 -6.02
N GLY A 33 -26.91 -9.52 -6.98
CA GLY A 33 -28.07 -9.97 -7.75
C GLY A 33 -27.65 -10.72 -9.01
N MET A 34 -28.59 -10.84 -9.94
CA MET A 34 -28.34 -11.37 -11.28
C MET A 34 -29.11 -10.54 -12.32
N ILE A 35 -28.54 -10.41 -13.51
CA ILE A 35 -29.21 -9.90 -14.71
C ILE A 35 -29.39 -11.03 -15.72
N ARG A 36 -30.29 -10.85 -16.69
CA ARG A 36 -30.48 -11.79 -17.80
C ARG A 36 -29.85 -11.25 -19.06
N GLY A 37 -29.04 -12.05 -19.72
CA GLY A 37 -28.41 -11.69 -20.98
C GLY A 37 -29.41 -11.40 -22.07
N LYS A 38 -29.13 -10.36 -22.86
CA LYS A 38 -29.85 -10.00 -24.08
C LYS A 38 -28.97 -10.34 -25.27
N LYS A 39 -29.59 -10.84 -26.34
CA LYS A 39 -28.87 -11.08 -27.59
C LYS A 39 -28.43 -9.72 -28.19
N PRO A 40 -27.15 -9.53 -28.51
CA PRO A 40 -26.71 -8.31 -29.18
C PRO A 40 -27.35 -8.19 -30.58
N PRO A 41 -27.75 -6.98 -31.01
CA PRO A 41 -27.98 -6.71 -32.42
C PRO A 41 -26.71 -6.96 -33.25
N PRO A 42 -26.83 -7.26 -34.56
CA PRO A 42 -25.67 -7.50 -35.41
C PRO A 42 -24.67 -6.34 -35.37
N GLY A 43 -23.41 -6.64 -35.03
CA GLY A 43 -22.31 -5.67 -34.98
C GLY A 43 -22.26 -4.78 -33.74
N GLN A 44 -23.09 -5.03 -32.71
CA GLN A 44 -23.13 -4.23 -31.48
C GLN A 44 -22.40 -4.87 -30.28
N CYS A 45 -21.69 -5.97 -30.49
CA CYS A 45 -20.81 -6.55 -29.49
C CYS A 45 -19.43 -6.78 -30.13
N ASN A 46 -18.40 -6.25 -29.49
CA ASN A 46 -17.01 -6.43 -29.89
C ASN A 46 -16.43 -7.66 -29.18
N GLU A 47 -15.85 -8.58 -29.95
CA GLU A 47 -15.20 -9.81 -29.47
C GLU A 47 -13.65 -9.72 -29.50
N GLU A 48 -13.08 -8.53 -29.72
CA GLU A 48 -11.64 -8.29 -29.60
C GLU A 48 -11.14 -8.53 -28.17
N ASN A 49 -9.83 -8.84 -28.06
CA ASN A 49 -9.14 -9.14 -26.78
C ASN A 49 -9.87 -10.17 -25.89
N ASP A 50 -10.43 -11.22 -26.51
CA ASP A 50 -11.16 -12.30 -25.84
C ASP A 50 -12.45 -11.85 -25.11
N SER A 51 -13.04 -10.73 -25.55
CA SER A 51 -14.33 -10.25 -25.05
C SER A 51 -15.47 -11.20 -25.43
N GLU A 52 -16.33 -11.57 -24.48
CA GLU A 52 -17.51 -12.40 -24.71
C GLU A 52 -18.79 -11.55 -24.88
N CYS A 53 -19.70 -11.99 -25.76
CA CYS A 53 -21.04 -11.40 -25.87
C CYS A 53 -22.06 -12.09 -24.96
N CYS A 54 -23.04 -11.33 -24.47
CA CYS A 54 -24.11 -11.90 -23.67
C CYS A 54 -24.99 -12.88 -24.45
N VAL A 55 -25.32 -13.99 -23.79
CA VAL A 55 -26.20 -15.03 -24.33
C VAL A 55 -27.64 -14.79 -23.87
N GLN A 56 -28.58 -14.83 -24.81
CA GLN A 56 -30.00 -14.61 -24.53
C GLN A 56 -30.51 -15.53 -23.42
N GLY A 57 -31.03 -14.93 -22.34
CA GLY A 57 -31.63 -15.66 -21.22
C GLY A 57 -30.64 -16.28 -20.24
N LYS A 58 -29.33 -16.29 -20.52
CA LYS A 58 -28.30 -16.75 -19.56
C LYS A 58 -28.27 -15.79 -18.36
N PRO A 59 -28.29 -16.28 -17.12
CA PRO A 59 -28.14 -15.44 -15.94
C PRO A 59 -26.66 -15.04 -15.76
N TYR A 60 -26.43 -13.77 -15.47
CA TYR A 60 -25.11 -13.21 -15.13
C TYR A 60 -25.16 -12.59 -13.75
N THR A 61 -24.18 -12.94 -12.90
CA THR A 61 -24.08 -12.43 -11.54
C THR A 61 -23.56 -11.00 -11.53
N ILE A 62 -24.12 -10.15 -10.69
CA ILE A 62 -23.65 -8.77 -10.50
C ILE A 62 -23.15 -8.55 -9.07
N TYR A 63 -22.26 -7.58 -8.91
CA TYR A 63 -21.61 -7.23 -7.65
C TYR A 63 -21.56 -5.71 -7.48
N LYS A 64 -21.85 -5.23 -6.27
CA LYS A 64 -21.61 -3.84 -5.85
C LYS A 64 -20.36 -3.73 -4.96
N CYS A 65 -19.66 -4.82 -4.77
CA CYS A 65 -18.50 -4.93 -3.89
C CYS A 65 -17.41 -5.77 -4.57
N SER A 66 -16.19 -5.64 -4.06
CA SER A 66 -15.02 -6.42 -4.47
C SER A 66 -14.37 -7.06 -3.23
N PRO A 67 -13.46 -8.04 -3.39
CA PRO A 67 -12.68 -8.56 -2.27
C PRO A 67 -11.94 -7.47 -1.48
N PRO A 68 -11.61 -7.67 -0.19
CA PRO A 68 -10.93 -6.65 0.61
C PRO A 68 -9.59 -6.21 0.02
N VAL A 69 -9.35 -4.90 -0.01
CA VAL A 69 -8.07 -4.32 -0.46
C VAL A 69 -7.03 -4.47 0.65
N SER A 70 -5.82 -4.90 0.28
CA SER A 70 -4.67 -5.04 1.16
C SER A 70 -3.38 -4.52 0.49
N SER A 71 -2.23 -4.68 1.15
CA SER A 71 -0.92 -4.40 0.53
C SER A 71 -0.53 -5.39 -0.57
N HIS A 72 -1.29 -6.47 -0.76
CA HIS A 72 -1.08 -7.48 -1.78
C HIS A 72 -2.43 -8.09 -2.17
N THR A 73 -3.29 -7.28 -2.78
CA THR A 73 -4.67 -7.65 -3.15
C THR A 73 -4.64 -8.60 -4.33
N LYS A 74 -5.11 -9.83 -4.16
CA LYS A 74 -5.21 -10.81 -5.26
C LYS A 74 -6.28 -10.33 -6.27
N ALA A 75 -5.97 -10.41 -7.56
CA ALA A 75 -6.87 -10.07 -8.65
C ALA A 75 -6.60 -10.92 -9.88
N THR A 76 -7.51 -10.87 -10.84
CA THR A 76 -7.28 -11.33 -12.21
C THR A 76 -7.01 -10.10 -13.07
N LEU A 77 -5.91 -10.12 -13.81
CA LEU A 77 -5.60 -9.12 -14.83
C LEU A 77 -6.25 -9.56 -16.13
N THR A 78 -7.04 -8.68 -16.74
CA THR A 78 -7.59 -8.85 -18.10
C THR A 78 -6.96 -7.83 -19.04
N ILE A 79 -7.19 -8.00 -20.33
CA ILE A 79 -6.69 -7.10 -21.37
C ILE A 79 -7.82 -6.26 -21.96
N ASN A 80 -7.58 -4.96 -22.10
CA ASN A 80 -8.52 -4.04 -22.72
C ASN A 80 -7.76 -2.90 -23.42
N SER A 81 -8.34 -2.34 -24.48
CA SER A 81 -7.88 -1.16 -25.18
C SER A 81 -8.78 0.04 -24.86
N PHE A 82 -8.22 0.98 -24.09
CA PHE A 82 -8.85 2.27 -23.72
C PHE A 82 -8.76 3.33 -24.82
N GLN A 83 -8.25 2.99 -26.00
CA GLN A 83 -8.12 3.92 -27.11
C GLN A 83 -9.46 4.09 -27.84
N LYS A 84 -9.60 5.17 -28.60
CA LYS A 84 -10.81 5.41 -29.38
C LYS A 84 -11.02 4.29 -30.41
N GLY A 85 -12.18 3.64 -30.35
CA GLY A 85 -12.53 2.54 -31.25
C GLY A 85 -11.95 1.19 -30.85
N GLY A 86 -11.39 1.08 -29.64
CA GLY A 86 -11.09 -0.22 -29.02
C GLY A 86 -12.32 -0.87 -28.38
N ASP A 87 -12.08 -1.99 -27.70
CA ASP A 87 -13.05 -2.77 -26.92
C ASP A 87 -13.47 -2.12 -25.59
N GLY A 88 -12.74 -1.11 -25.10
CA GLY A 88 -13.14 -0.35 -23.91
C GLY A 88 -14.38 0.54 -24.10
N GLY A 89 -14.97 0.55 -25.30
CA GLY A 89 -16.18 1.30 -25.62
C GLY A 89 -15.97 2.82 -25.59
N GLY A 90 -16.59 3.47 -24.60
CA GLY A 90 -16.59 4.94 -24.44
C GLY A 90 -15.30 5.53 -23.83
N PRO A 91 -15.23 6.86 -23.67
CA PRO A 91 -14.15 7.51 -22.94
C PRO A 91 -14.18 7.13 -21.45
N SER A 92 -13.01 7.02 -20.81
CA SER A 92 -12.90 6.51 -19.46
C SER A 92 -13.51 7.40 -18.38
N GLU A 93 -14.12 6.79 -17.37
CA GLU A 93 -14.99 7.44 -16.40
C GLU A 93 -14.29 8.47 -15.49
N CYS A 94 -12.98 8.32 -15.25
CA CYS A 94 -12.25 9.22 -14.37
C CYS A 94 -11.96 10.60 -14.98
N ASP A 95 -11.80 10.69 -16.30
CA ASP A 95 -11.37 11.93 -16.97
C ASP A 95 -12.06 12.22 -18.31
N ASN A 96 -13.02 11.39 -18.72
CA ASN A 96 -13.75 11.48 -19.98
C ASN A 96 -12.82 11.50 -21.21
N LYS A 97 -11.76 10.69 -21.19
CA LYS A 97 -10.77 10.61 -22.28
C LYS A 97 -10.52 9.17 -22.70
N TYR A 98 -10.09 9.03 -23.95
CA TYR A 98 -9.45 7.81 -24.43
C TYR A 98 -7.96 7.83 -24.08
N HIS A 99 -7.39 6.67 -23.81
CA HIS A 99 -5.98 6.47 -23.46
C HIS A 99 -5.33 5.52 -24.48
N PRO A 100 -4.20 5.88 -25.10
CA PRO A 100 -3.53 5.00 -26.07
C PRO A 100 -3.06 3.68 -25.45
N ASP A 101 -3.03 2.60 -26.25
CA ASP A 101 -2.61 1.26 -25.83
C ASP A 101 -1.17 1.16 -25.28
N ASP A 102 -0.33 2.17 -25.58
CA ASP A 102 1.05 2.28 -25.10
C ASP A 102 1.17 2.98 -23.74
N THR A 103 0.06 3.46 -23.18
CA THR A 103 0.01 4.14 -21.89
C THR A 103 -0.44 3.14 -20.81
N PRO A 104 0.32 2.96 -19.70
CA PRO A 104 -0.03 2.00 -18.65
C PRO A 104 -1.21 2.51 -17.80
N VAL A 105 -2.42 2.21 -18.28
CA VAL A 105 -3.69 2.51 -17.61
C VAL A 105 -4.49 1.25 -17.35
N VAL A 106 -5.41 1.34 -16.38
CA VAL A 106 -6.32 0.25 -15.97
C VAL A 106 -7.71 0.75 -15.59
N ALA A 107 -8.69 -0.14 -15.70
CA ALA A 107 -9.96 -0.08 -14.99
C ALA A 107 -9.95 -1.02 -13.78
N LEU A 108 -10.78 -0.72 -12.78
CA LEU A 108 -10.96 -1.58 -11.60
C LEU A 108 -12.42 -2.00 -11.48
N SER A 109 -12.69 -3.24 -11.05
CA SER A 109 -14.05 -3.66 -10.67
C SER A 109 -14.71 -2.66 -9.72
N THR A 110 -16.02 -2.44 -9.85
CA THR A 110 -16.81 -1.44 -9.09
C THR A 110 -16.42 -1.26 -7.63
N GLY A 111 -16.30 -2.37 -6.87
CA GLY A 111 -15.97 -2.29 -5.44
C GLY A 111 -14.56 -1.76 -5.17
N TRP A 112 -13.60 -2.05 -6.06
CA TRP A 112 -12.25 -1.48 -6.02
C TRP A 112 -12.16 -0.10 -6.65
N PHE A 113 -12.96 0.21 -7.66
CA PHE A 113 -13.07 1.57 -8.20
C PHE A 113 -13.55 2.56 -7.13
N ASN A 114 -14.46 2.09 -6.26
CA ASN A 114 -14.87 2.74 -5.02
C ASN A 114 -15.37 4.17 -5.25
N ASN A 115 -16.38 4.32 -6.11
CA ASN A 115 -17.00 5.61 -6.42
C ASN A 115 -15.96 6.69 -6.79
N LYS A 116 -15.07 6.37 -7.75
CA LYS A 116 -13.99 7.25 -8.23
C LYS A 116 -12.92 7.61 -7.20
N GLN A 117 -12.92 7.06 -5.98
CA GLN A 117 -11.88 7.38 -4.98
C GLN A 117 -10.48 6.98 -5.44
N ARG A 118 -10.36 6.01 -6.37
CA ARG A 118 -9.09 5.60 -6.98
C ARG A 118 -8.79 6.30 -8.31
N CYS A 119 -9.67 7.16 -8.81
CA CYS A 119 -9.45 7.82 -10.09
C CYS A 119 -8.14 8.59 -10.17
N LEU A 120 -7.45 8.41 -11.28
CA LEU A 120 -6.16 9.04 -11.62
C LEU A 120 -5.04 8.74 -10.61
N ASN A 121 -5.27 7.79 -9.70
CA ASN A 121 -4.27 7.28 -8.78
C ASN A 121 -3.51 6.12 -9.44
N TYR A 122 -2.26 5.96 -9.04
CA TYR A 122 -1.46 4.83 -9.49
C TYR A 122 -1.64 3.65 -8.54
N ILE A 123 -1.80 2.46 -9.11
CA ILE A 123 -1.60 1.19 -8.43
C ILE A 123 -0.31 0.55 -8.92
N THR A 124 0.27 -0.32 -8.11
CA THR A 124 1.36 -1.19 -8.55
C THR A 124 0.77 -2.59 -8.74
N ILE A 125 0.94 -3.12 -9.94
CA ILE A 125 0.51 -4.46 -10.34
C ILE A 125 1.74 -5.37 -10.29
N TYR A 126 1.61 -6.54 -9.68
CA TYR A 126 2.64 -7.56 -9.57
C TYR A 126 2.16 -8.82 -10.28
N GLY A 127 2.92 -9.28 -11.27
CA GLY A 127 2.58 -10.44 -12.09
C GLY A 127 3.80 -10.90 -12.88
N ASN A 128 3.87 -12.19 -13.20
CA ASN A 128 4.97 -12.77 -13.99
C ASN A 128 6.38 -12.42 -13.46
N GLY A 129 6.54 -12.38 -12.13
CA GLY A 129 7.82 -12.01 -11.47
C GLY A 129 8.25 -10.55 -11.64
N ARG A 130 7.41 -9.70 -12.24
CA ARG A 130 7.65 -8.28 -12.48
C ARG A 130 6.59 -7.42 -11.81
N SER A 131 6.79 -6.11 -11.87
CA SER A 131 5.78 -5.14 -11.46
C SER A 131 5.75 -3.92 -12.37
N VAL A 132 4.58 -3.29 -12.44
CA VAL A 132 4.35 -2.07 -13.21
C VAL A 132 3.44 -1.12 -12.45
N LYS A 133 3.71 0.18 -12.55
CA LYS A 133 2.77 1.21 -12.08
C LYS A 133 1.81 1.54 -13.20
N ALA A 134 0.52 1.45 -12.91
CA ALA A 134 -0.54 1.81 -13.85
C ALA A 134 -1.51 2.81 -13.22
N LYS A 135 -2.00 3.74 -14.03
CA LYS A 135 -2.99 4.73 -13.59
C LYS A 135 -4.40 4.15 -13.72
N VAL A 136 -5.19 4.25 -12.66
CA VAL A 136 -6.62 3.93 -12.70
C VAL A 136 -7.34 5.05 -13.46
N VAL A 137 -7.94 4.72 -14.60
CA VAL A 137 -8.66 5.68 -15.47
C VAL A 137 -10.14 5.35 -15.61
N ASP A 138 -10.55 4.13 -15.28
CA ASP A 138 -11.91 3.67 -15.55
C ASP A 138 -12.49 2.72 -14.50
N GLU A 139 -13.78 2.48 -14.61
CA GLU A 139 -14.51 1.42 -13.90
C GLU A 139 -14.71 0.21 -14.82
N CYS A 140 -14.44 -0.99 -14.31
CA CYS A 140 -14.93 -2.23 -14.91
C CYS A 140 -16.26 -2.55 -14.22
N ASP A 141 -17.38 -2.15 -14.83
CA ASP A 141 -18.69 -2.17 -14.18
C ASP A 141 -19.14 -3.61 -13.91
N SER A 142 -19.20 -3.96 -12.62
CA SER A 142 -19.65 -5.26 -12.13
C SER A 142 -21.13 -5.28 -11.72
N THR A 143 -21.81 -4.14 -11.83
CA THR A 143 -23.20 -3.93 -11.44
C THR A 143 -24.19 -4.12 -12.58
N MET A 144 -23.75 -3.87 -13.82
CA MET A 144 -24.56 -3.88 -15.03
C MET A 144 -23.77 -4.45 -16.23
N GLY A 145 -24.48 -4.70 -17.33
CA GLY A 145 -23.98 -5.35 -18.54
C GLY A 145 -25.13 -5.91 -19.39
N CYS A 146 -24.81 -6.54 -20.51
CA CYS A 146 -25.78 -7.13 -21.44
C CYS A 146 -26.83 -6.14 -21.97
N ASP A 147 -26.45 -4.87 -22.13
CA ASP A 147 -27.28 -3.81 -22.70
C ASP A 147 -26.45 -2.92 -23.63
N ALA A 148 -27.09 -1.91 -24.22
CA ALA A 148 -26.48 -1.06 -25.22
C ALA A 148 -25.39 -0.13 -24.67
N ASP A 149 -25.41 0.17 -23.36
CA ASP A 149 -24.40 1.04 -22.74
C ASP A 149 -23.09 0.30 -22.48
N HIS A 150 -23.13 -1.04 -22.48
CA HIS A 150 -22.00 -1.94 -22.24
C HIS A 150 -21.68 -2.82 -23.47
N ASP A 151 -22.06 -2.39 -24.67
CA ASP A 151 -21.85 -3.12 -25.93
C ASP A 151 -22.29 -4.60 -25.86
N TYR A 152 -23.33 -4.88 -25.08
CA TYR A 152 -23.86 -6.22 -24.79
C TYR A 152 -22.82 -7.22 -24.24
N GLN A 153 -21.72 -6.75 -23.67
CA GLN A 153 -20.76 -7.56 -22.91
C GLN A 153 -21.30 -7.88 -21.52
N PRO A 154 -20.90 -9.01 -20.90
CA PRO A 154 -21.35 -9.38 -19.57
C PRO A 154 -20.83 -8.41 -18.50
N PRO A 155 -21.50 -8.33 -17.33
CA PRO A 155 -20.98 -7.59 -16.19
C PRO A 155 -19.58 -8.06 -15.82
N CYS A 156 -18.72 -7.11 -15.49
CA CYS A 156 -17.36 -7.39 -15.05
C CYS A 156 -17.37 -8.25 -13.78
N PRO A 157 -16.48 -9.25 -13.65
CA PRO A 157 -16.24 -9.89 -12.37
C PRO A 157 -15.76 -8.89 -11.32
N ASN A 158 -15.91 -9.24 -10.04
CA ASN A 158 -15.68 -8.29 -8.95
C ASN A 158 -14.23 -8.21 -8.45
N ASN A 159 -13.30 -8.92 -9.11
CA ASN A 159 -11.90 -9.05 -8.74
C ASN A 159 -10.95 -8.78 -9.92
N ILE A 160 -11.38 -7.93 -10.87
CA ILE A 160 -10.65 -7.61 -12.10
C ILE A 160 -9.84 -6.32 -11.95
N VAL A 161 -8.62 -6.38 -12.46
CA VAL A 161 -7.85 -5.21 -12.92
C VAL A 161 -7.80 -5.31 -14.43
N ASP A 162 -8.51 -4.46 -15.13
CA ASP A 162 -8.63 -4.55 -16.58
C ASP A 162 -7.65 -3.58 -17.25
N ALA A 163 -6.74 -4.09 -18.07
CA ALA A 163 -5.48 -3.40 -18.30
C ALA A 163 -5.10 -3.23 -19.77
N SER A 164 -4.55 -2.03 -20.04
CA SER A 164 -3.95 -1.69 -21.33
C SER A 164 -2.81 -2.64 -21.74
N LYS A 165 -2.59 -2.75 -23.06
CA LYS A 165 -1.49 -3.54 -23.64
C LYS A 165 -0.12 -3.15 -23.08
N ALA A 166 0.09 -1.90 -22.70
CA ALA A 166 1.30 -1.41 -22.06
C ALA A 166 1.59 -2.09 -20.71
N VAL A 167 0.56 -2.35 -19.89
CA VAL A 167 0.69 -3.04 -18.60
C VAL A 167 1.18 -4.46 -18.81
N TRP A 168 0.55 -5.20 -19.73
CA TRP A 168 0.93 -6.57 -20.09
C TRP A 168 2.37 -6.66 -20.61
N LYS A 169 2.77 -5.74 -21.51
CA LYS A 169 4.15 -5.62 -22.01
C LYS A 169 5.15 -5.35 -20.87
N ALA A 170 4.82 -4.46 -19.94
CA ALA A 170 5.69 -4.11 -18.83
C ALA A 170 5.88 -5.27 -17.84
N LEU A 171 4.83 -6.07 -17.62
CA LEU A 171 4.91 -7.33 -16.86
C LEU A 171 5.67 -8.42 -17.61
N GLY A 172 6.07 -8.20 -18.87
CA GLY A 172 6.88 -9.12 -19.65
C GLY A 172 6.17 -10.43 -19.99
N VAL A 173 4.84 -10.41 -20.02
CA VAL A 173 4.03 -11.58 -20.39
C VAL A 173 4.11 -11.78 -21.90
N PRO A 174 4.46 -12.97 -22.41
CA PRO A 174 4.46 -13.26 -23.84
C PRO A 174 3.08 -13.02 -24.46
N LEU A 175 3.03 -12.50 -25.69
CA LEU A 175 1.76 -12.16 -26.35
C LEU A 175 0.82 -13.37 -26.49
N SER A 176 1.36 -14.59 -26.62
CA SER A 176 0.60 -15.84 -26.70
C SER A 176 -0.16 -16.18 -25.41
N ASP A 177 0.23 -15.56 -24.30
CA ASP A 177 -0.27 -15.84 -22.96
C ASP A 177 -1.11 -14.66 -22.42
N TRP A 178 -1.48 -13.73 -23.32
CA TRP A 178 -2.40 -12.65 -22.99
C TRP A 178 -3.84 -13.17 -22.96
N GLY A 179 -4.68 -12.53 -22.16
CA GLY A 179 -6.04 -12.96 -21.86
C GLY A 179 -6.30 -12.73 -20.38
N GLU A 180 -6.01 -13.74 -19.56
CA GLU A 180 -6.12 -13.65 -18.09
C GLU A 180 -4.80 -13.99 -17.39
N LEU A 181 -4.46 -13.23 -16.35
CA LEU A 181 -3.30 -13.51 -15.50
C LEU A 181 -3.66 -13.30 -14.02
N ASP A 182 -3.36 -14.31 -13.20
CA ASP A 182 -3.40 -14.17 -11.75
C ASP A 182 -2.32 -13.17 -11.29
N ILE A 183 -2.75 -12.08 -10.66
CA ILE A 183 -1.88 -11.00 -10.20
C ILE A 183 -2.13 -10.64 -8.74
N TYR A 184 -1.24 -9.82 -8.22
CA TYR A 184 -1.50 -9.02 -7.03
C TYR A 184 -1.42 -7.54 -7.39
N TRP A 185 -2.13 -6.69 -6.65
CA TRP A 185 -1.97 -5.26 -6.76
C TRP A 185 -2.01 -4.57 -5.40
N SER A 186 -1.41 -3.38 -5.34
CA SER A 186 -1.43 -2.53 -4.15
C SER A 186 -1.59 -1.07 -4.57
N GLU A 187 -2.18 -0.26 -3.71
CA GLU A 187 -2.12 1.19 -3.89
C GLU A 187 -0.65 1.65 -3.91
N THR A 188 -0.32 2.59 -4.79
CA THR A 188 1.00 3.23 -4.71
C THR A 188 1.03 4.11 -3.47
N CYS A 189 2.12 4.05 -2.71
CA CYS A 189 2.24 4.88 -1.52
C CYS A 189 2.12 6.37 -1.86
N LYS A 190 1.22 7.06 -1.16
CA LYS A 190 0.96 8.49 -1.32
C LYS A 190 1.13 9.23 0.00
N LEU A 191 1.34 10.54 -0.13
CA LEU A 191 1.26 11.48 0.97
C LEU A 191 -0.05 11.28 1.73
N SER A 192 0.03 11.00 3.04
CA SER A 192 -1.13 10.78 3.90
C SER A 192 -1.65 12.06 4.54
N GLY A 193 -0.85 13.12 4.55
CA GLY A 193 -1.20 14.41 5.11
C GLY A 193 0.01 15.28 5.37
N LYS A 194 -0.18 16.37 6.13
CA LYS A 194 0.92 17.21 6.60
C LYS A 194 0.72 17.59 8.06
N ILE A 195 1.81 17.69 8.81
CA ILE A 195 1.82 18.29 10.15
C ILE A 195 2.57 19.63 10.12
N LYS A 196 2.33 20.49 11.11
CA LYS A 196 3.05 21.76 11.26
C LYS A 196 4.01 21.69 12.44
N GLY A 197 5.23 22.20 12.27
CA GLY A 197 6.18 22.36 13.36
C GLY A 197 5.62 23.27 14.45
N LYS A 198 5.62 22.79 15.69
CA LYS A 198 5.18 23.55 16.87
C LYS A 198 6.33 24.38 17.43
N LYS A 199 6.00 25.48 18.11
CA LYS A 199 7.01 26.27 18.82
C LYS A 199 7.48 25.45 20.01
N THR A 200 8.77 25.15 20.02
CA THR A 200 9.41 24.31 21.02
C THR A 200 9.76 25.16 22.26
N PRO A 201 9.53 24.69 23.51
CA PRO A 201 9.86 25.46 24.72
C PRO A 201 11.36 25.76 24.82
N HIS A 202 11.73 26.94 25.34
CA HIS A 202 13.14 27.26 25.58
C HIS A 202 13.72 26.33 26.65
N GLY A 203 14.89 25.72 26.37
CA GLY A 203 15.67 24.97 27.35
C GLY A 203 15.47 23.44 27.39
N GLN A 204 14.72 22.85 26.46
CA GLN A 204 14.61 21.39 26.31
C GLN A 204 15.64 20.79 25.32
N TYR A 205 16.72 21.50 24.98
CA TYR A 205 17.68 21.10 23.94
C TYR A 205 19.06 20.70 24.48
N SER A 206 19.63 19.66 23.88
CA SER A 206 21.08 19.51 23.77
C SER A 206 21.60 20.50 22.73
N LYS A 207 22.63 21.28 23.06
CA LYS A 207 23.13 22.41 22.27
C LYS A 207 23.88 22.02 20.98
N ASP A 208 24.01 20.74 20.67
CA ASP A 208 25.02 20.28 19.70
C ASP A 208 24.49 19.95 18.29
N ASN A 209 23.18 19.90 18.03
CA ASN A 209 22.61 19.60 16.69
C ASN A 209 21.31 20.38 16.40
N ASP A 210 21.45 21.68 16.10
CA ASP A 210 20.34 22.61 15.81
C ASP A 210 19.67 22.38 14.43
N SER A 211 20.23 21.52 13.56
CA SER A 211 19.77 21.34 12.18
C SER A 211 18.60 20.36 11.97
N ASP A 212 18.34 19.46 12.92
CA ASP A 212 17.35 18.36 12.76
C ASP A 212 16.01 18.62 13.46
N CYS A 213 15.81 19.81 14.03
CA CYS A 213 14.56 20.14 14.73
C CYS A 213 13.46 20.65 13.79
N CYS A 214 12.20 20.43 14.18
CA CYS A 214 11.07 21.04 13.48
C CYS A 214 11.05 22.57 13.59
N VAL A 215 11.20 23.24 12.45
CA VAL A 215 10.96 24.69 12.31
C VAL A 215 9.49 25.03 12.56
N HIS A 216 9.25 26.00 13.46
CA HIS A 216 7.91 26.51 13.77
C HIS A 216 7.17 27.00 12.51
N GLY A 217 5.93 26.53 12.32
CA GLY A 217 5.08 26.92 11.19
C GLY A 217 5.42 26.22 9.87
N LYS A 218 6.60 25.60 9.72
CA LYS A 218 6.96 24.79 8.55
C LYS A 218 6.06 23.55 8.50
N SER A 219 5.66 23.18 7.28
CA SER A 219 4.81 22.02 7.03
C SER A 219 5.67 20.81 6.65
N TYR A 220 5.44 19.68 7.31
CA TYR A 220 6.13 18.41 7.09
C TYR A 220 5.16 17.38 6.56
N THR A 221 5.58 16.61 5.56
CA THR A 221 4.79 15.55 4.96
C THR A 221 4.76 14.32 5.86
N ILE A 222 3.61 13.66 5.94
CA ILE A 222 3.47 12.38 6.65
C ILE A 222 2.97 11.28 5.71
N TYR A 223 3.38 10.05 6.02
CA TYR A 223 3.10 8.86 5.23
C TYR A 223 2.72 7.70 6.15
N LYS A 224 1.59 7.05 5.83
CA LYS A 224 1.17 5.79 6.47
C LYS A 224 1.69 4.55 5.74
N CYS A 225 2.43 4.75 4.66
CA CYS A 225 2.91 3.72 3.74
C CYS A 225 4.37 4.01 3.37
N SER A 226 5.02 3.05 2.73
CA SER A 226 6.36 3.15 2.16
C SER A 226 6.35 2.65 0.71
N PRO A 227 7.38 2.95 -0.11
CA PRO A 227 7.49 2.40 -1.45
C PRO A 227 7.40 0.86 -1.47
N PRO A 228 6.96 0.25 -2.59
CA PRO A 228 6.91 -1.22 -2.73
C PRO A 228 8.24 -1.90 -2.39
N VAL A 229 8.15 -3.02 -1.66
CA VAL A 229 9.30 -3.88 -1.37
C VAL A 229 9.52 -4.85 -2.52
N SER A 230 10.77 -5.04 -2.91
CA SER A 230 11.25 -5.95 -3.96
C SER A 230 12.61 -6.53 -3.56
N SER A 231 13.21 -7.35 -4.44
CA SER A 231 14.60 -7.82 -4.26
C SER A 231 15.65 -6.71 -4.33
N HIS A 232 15.29 -5.52 -4.84
CA HIS A 232 16.17 -4.36 -4.99
C HIS A 232 15.43 -3.09 -4.56
N THR A 233 14.97 -3.04 -3.31
CA THR A 233 14.17 -1.92 -2.80
C THR A 233 15.05 -0.70 -2.58
N LYS A 234 14.82 0.39 -3.32
CA LYS A 234 15.55 1.65 -3.12
C LYS A 234 15.19 2.29 -1.78
N ALA A 235 16.19 2.73 -1.03
CA ALA A 235 16.03 3.43 0.23
C ALA A 235 17.14 4.46 0.44
N LYS A 236 16.96 5.32 1.45
CA LYS A 236 18.00 6.13 2.05
C LYS A 236 18.38 5.52 3.39
N LEU A 237 19.65 5.21 3.57
CA LEU A 237 20.22 4.83 4.85
C LEU A 237 20.61 6.11 5.59
N THR A 238 20.11 6.27 6.80
CA THR A 238 20.46 7.34 7.74
C THR A 238 21.18 6.74 8.95
N ILE A 239 21.81 7.58 9.76
CA ILE A 239 22.54 7.15 10.96
C ILE A 239 21.71 7.41 12.20
N ASN A 240 21.59 6.39 13.06
CA ASN A 240 20.83 6.48 14.31
C ASN A 240 21.55 5.76 15.45
N SER A 241 21.41 6.27 16.67
CA SER A 241 21.89 5.67 17.90
C SER A 241 20.74 5.07 18.71
N PHE A 242 20.72 3.74 18.79
CA PHE A 242 19.73 2.95 19.55
C PHE A 242 20.12 2.73 21.03
N GLU A 243 21.20 3.37 21.49
CA GLU A 243 21.66 3.29 22.87
C GLU A 243 20.83 4.20 23.78
N LYS A 244 20.89 3.96 25.10
CA LYS A 244 20.24 4.83 26.08
C LYS A 244 20.83 6.25 26.00
N GLY A 245 19.97 7.24 25.80
CA GLY A 245 20.40 8.62 25.59
C GLY A 245 20.89 8.93 24.17
N GLY A 246 20.72 7.98 23.23
CA GLY A 246 20.84 8.22 21.79
C GLY A 246 19.62 8.97 21.22
N ASP A 247 19.53 9.01 19.90
CA ASP A 247 18.64 9.90 19.17
C ASP A 247 17.15 9.60 19.40
N GLY A 248 16.79 8.32 19.62
CA GLY A 248 15.41 7.88 19.85
C GLY A 248 14.86 8.11 21.26
N GLY A 249 15.70 8.45 22.24
CA GLY A 249 15.34 8.75 23.65
C GLY A 249 14.67 7.62 24.46
N ARG A 250 14.04 6.64 23.80
CA ARG A 250 13.28 5.51 24.37
C ARG A 250 13.86 4.18 23.87
N PRO A 251 13.55 3.04 24.53
CA PRO A 251 13.89 1.72 24.03
C PRO A 251 13.15 1.40 22.73
N SER A 252 13.73 0.54 21.90
CA SER A 252 13.19 0.22 20.57
C SER A 252 11.89 -0.59 20.61
N GLU A 253 10.99 -0.32 19.66
CA GLU A 253 9.59 -0.76 19.69
C GLU A 253 9.39 -2.28 19.58
N CYS A 254 10.32 -3.00 18.94
CA CYS A 254 10.15 -4.45 18.74
C CYS A 254 10.37 -5.28 20.01
N ASP A 255 11.26 -4.85 20.90
CA ASP A 255 11.67 -5.65 22.06
C ASP A 255 11.81 -4.85 23.37
N ASN A 256 11.47 -3.56 23.37
CA ASN A 256 11.59 -2.65 24.50
C ASN A 256 13.01 -2.60 25.10
N LYS A 257 14.04 -2.68 24.24
CA LYS A 257 15.45 -2.64 24.65
C LYS A 257 16.23 -1.53 23.95
N TYR A 258 17.30 -1.10 24.58
CA TYR A 258 18.36 -0.33 23.91
C TYR A 258 19.33 -1.29 23.25
N HIS A 259 19.85 -0.91 22.09
CA HIS A 259 20.78 -1.73 21.30
C HIS A 259 22.12 -1.00 21.18
N SER A 260 23.23 -1.72 21.32
CA SER A 260 24.55 -1.12 21.20
C SER A 260 24.79 -0.62 19.77
N ASN A 261 25.48 0.52 19.66
CA ASN A 261 25.96 1.06 18.40
C ASN A 261 26.96 0.14 17.67
N ASN A 262 27.46 -0.90 18.33
CA ASN A 262 28.32 -1.93 17.73
C ASN A 262 27.54 -3.16 17.20
N THR A 263 26.22 -3.20 17.38
CA THR A 263 25.36 -4.26 16.84
C THR A 263 24.68 -3.77 15.55
N PRO A 264 24.70 -4.54 14.44
CA PRO A 264 24.04 -4.16 13.19
C PRO A 264 22.52 -4.28 13.30
N VAL A 265 21.89 -3.20 13.75
CA VAL A 265 20.44 -3.08 13.93
C VAL A 265 19.92 -1.85 13.20
N VAL A 266 18.64 -1.88 12.84
CA VAL A 266 17.98 -0.83 12.06
C VAL A 266 16.56 -0.53 12.53
N ALA A 267 16.10 0.69 12.27
CA ALA A 267 14.69 1.04 12.23
C ALA A 267 14.22 1.15 10.78
N LEU A 268 12.96 0.80 10.53
CA LEU A 268 12.34 0.94 9.21
C LEU A 268 11.25 2.01 9.23
N SER A 269 11.12 2.81 8.17
CA SER A 269 9.93 3.65 7.98
C SER A 269 8.65 2.85 8.18
N ARG A 270 7.62 3.47 8.78
CA ARG A 270 6.34 2.83 9.14
C ARG A 270 5.80 1.80 8.14
N GLY A 271 5.75 2.15 6.86
CA GLY A 271 5.22 1.25 5.83
C GLY A 271 6.04 -0.02 5.65
N TRP A 272 7.37 0.07 5.74
CA TRP A 272 8.27 -1.08 5.72
C TRP A 272 8.31 -1.82 7.06
N PHE A 273 8.17 -1.12 8.19
CA PHE A 273 8.02 -1.74 9.50
C PHE A 273 6.78 -2.65 9.57
N ASN A 274 5.72 -2.29 8.82
CA ASN A 274 4.56 -3.12 8.53
C ASN A 274 3.84 -3.62 9.79
N ASN A 275 3.50 -2.70 10.70
CA ASN A 275 2.81 -3.00 11.96
C ASN A 275 3.51 -4.14 12.74
N LYS A 276 4.83 -4.01 12.97
CA LYS A 276 5.68 -5.01 13.64
C LYS A 276 5.84 -6.35 12.93
N LYS A 277 5.29 -6.55 11.71
CA LYS A 277 5.48 -7.81 10.98
C LYS A 277 6.95 -8.08 10.61
N ARG A 278 7.75 -7.03 10.47
CA ARG A 278 9.22 -7.13 10.28
C ARG A 278 10.00 -7.03 11.60
N CYS A 279 9.35 -7.00 12.77
CA CYS A 279 10.09 -6.92 14.02
C CYS A 279 10.98 -8.15 14.21
N LEU A 280 12.23 -7.89 14.58
CA LEU A 280 13.26 -8.89 14.85
C LEU A 280 13.62 -9.78 13.65
N SER A 281 13.04 -9.53 12.47
CA SER A 281 13.46 -10.15 11.22
C SER A 281 14.78 -9.54 10.75
N TYR A 282 15.44 -10.23 9.84
CA TYR A 282 16.65 -9.73 9.22
C TYR A 282 16.35 -9.22 7.81
N ILE A 283 17.04 -8.16 7.44
CA ILE A 283 17.10 -7.64 6.07
C ILE A 283 18.56 -7.56 5.64
N THR A 284 18.80 -7.48 4.35
CA THR A 284 20.12 -7.22 3.79
C THR A 284 20.12 -5.83 3.19
N ILE A 285 21.06 -5.01 3.63
CA ILE A 285 21.32 -3.69 3.04
C ILE A 285 22.48 -3.83 2.08
N HIS A 286 22.28 -3.36 0.86
CA HIS A 286 23.25 -3.33 -0.22
C HIS A 286 23.72 -1.88 -0.40
N GLY A 287 24.94 -1.60 0.06
CA GLY A 287 25.64 -0.37 -0.29
C GLY A 287 26.37 -0.50 -1.63
N ASN A 288 27.16 0.51 -2.00
CA ASN A 288 27.85 0.56 -3.28
C ASN A 288 28.85 -0.59 -3.50
N VAL A 289 29.52 -1.03 -2.43
CA VAL A 289 30.60 -2.02 -2.50
C VAL A 289 30.31 -3.27 -1.68
N ARG A 290 29.63 -3.11 -0.54
CA ARG A 290 29.41 -4.18 0.43
C ARG A 290 27.94 -4.29 0.79
N SER A 291 27.57 -5.45 1.32
CA SER A 291 26.26 -5.70 1.88
C SER A 291 26.37 -6.12 3.34
N VAL A 292 25.35 -5.84 4.13
CA VAL A 292 25.29 -6.22 5.54
C VAL A 292 23.91 -6.75 5.90
N LYS A 293 23.88 -7.89 6.61
CA LYS A 293 22.66 -8.44 7.20
C LYS A 293 22.41 -7.76 8.54
N THR A 294 21.24 -7.15 8.70
CA THR A 294 20.90 -6.33 9.88
C THR A 294 19.57 -6.75 10.47
N LYS A 295 19.42 -6.63 11.79
CA LYS A 295 18.16 -6.93 12.47
C LYS A 295 17.27 -5.70 12.58
N VAL A 296 15.99 -5.82 12.24
CA VAL A 296 15.00 -4.76 12.43
C VAL A 296 14.59 -4.74 13.91
N VAL A 297 14.76 -3.60 14.57
CA VAL A 297 14.48 -3.46 16.01
C VAL A 297 13.49 -2.35 16.33
N ASP A 298 13.26 -1.42 15.41
CA ASP A 298 12.45 -0.22 15.69
C ASP A 298 11.66 0.29 14.48
N GLU A 299 10.71 1.20 14.75
CA GLU A 299 9.99 1.98 13.74
C GLU A 299 10.62 3.38 13.60
N CYS A 300 10.83 3.82 12.36
CA CYS A 300 11.06 5.23 12.05
C CYS A 300 9.69 5.86 11.73
N ASP A 301 9.12 6.60 12.68
CA ASP A 301 7.72 7.07 12.60
C ASP A 301 7.57 8.13 11.50
N SER A 302 6.91 7.76 10.40
CA SER A 302 6.62 8.64 9.27
C SER A 302 5.26 9.33 9.36
N THR A 303 4.55 9.19 10.49
CA THR A 303 3.21 9.74 10.73
C THR A 303 3.17 10.82 11.79
N MET A 304 4.10 10.78 12.74
CA MET A 304 4.20 11.69 13.88
C MET A 304 5.57 12.36 13.92
N GLY A 305 5.70 13.40 14.71
CA GLY A 305 6.89 14.25 14.78
C GLY A 305 6.52 15.65 15.27
N CYS A 306 7.52 16.49 15.46
CA CYS A 306 7.37 17.87 15.95
C CYS A 306 6.62 17.98 17.28
N ASP A 307 6.75 16.97 18.14
CA ASP A 307 6.11 16.89 19.45
C ASP A 307 7.07 16.35 20.52
N PRO A 308 6.73 16.45 21.82
CA PRO A 308 7.63 16.03 22.90
C PRO A 308 7.99 14.53 22.88
N ASN A 309 7.12 13.67 22.33
CA ASN A 309 7.40 12.22 22.28
C ASN A 309 8.47 11.88 21.25
N HIS A 310 8.65 12.75 20.25
CA HIS A 310 9.62 12.60 19.15
C HIS A 310 10.79 13.58 19.29
N ALA A 311 11.04 14.09 20.49
CA ALA A 311 12.05 15.12 20.77
C ALA A 311 11.98 16.33 19.80
N TYR A 312 10.77 16.64 19.31
CA TYR A 312 10.50 17.67 18.31
C TYR A 312 11.23 17.52 16.96
N GLN A 313 11.72 16.32 16.63
CA GLN A 313 12.26 15.98 15.31
C GLN A 313 11.13 15.86 14.27
N PRO A 314 11.41 16.13 12.98
CA PRO A 314 10.44 15.97 11.91
C PRO A 314 10.02 14.50 11.74
N PRO A 315 8.84 14.25 11.16
CA PRO A 315 8.45 12.90 10.77
C PRO A 315 9.47 12.29 9.84
N CYS A 316 9.73 11.00 10.05
CA CYS A 316 10.61 10.23 9.21
C CYS A 316 10.08 10.21 7.75
N PRO A 317 10.94 10.40 6.74
CA PRO A 317 10.55 10.08 5.37
C PRO A 317 10.17 8.60 5.24
N ASN A 318 9.39 8.27 4.21
CA ASN A 318 8.80 6.93 4.08
C ASN A 318 9.67 5.89 3.38
N ASN A 319 10.88 6.26 3.02
CA ASN A 319 11.85 5.44 2.29
C ASN A 319 13.18 5.33 3.04
N ILE A 320 13.13 5.34 4.37
CA ILE A 320 14.29 5.42 5.27
C ILE A 320 14.55 4.06 5.95
N ILE A 321 15.83 3.75 6.07
CA ILE A 321 16.36 2.77 6.99
C ILE A 321 17.31 3.52 7.93
N ASP A 322 16.98 3.61 9.22
CA ASP A 322 17.86 4.21 10.22
C ASP A 322 18.82 3.14 10.73
N GLY A 323 20.10 3.26 10.39
CA GLY A 323 21.11 2.26 10.73
C GLY A 323 21.99 2.64 11.90
N SER A 324 22.32 1.66 12.74
CA SER A 324 23.33 1.82 13.78
C SER A 324 24.72 2.09 13.18
N LYS A 325 25.65 2.62 13.98
CA LYS A 325 27.05 2.84 13.57
C LYS A 325 27.72 1.56 13.03
N ALA A 326 27.32 0.39 13.51
CA ALA A 326 27.82 -0.89 13.02
C ALA A 326 27.39 -1.20 11.58
N VAL A 327 26.18 -0.81 11.18
CA VAL A 327 25.69 -0.95 9.80
C VAL A 327 26.58 -0.17 8.84
N TRP A 328 26.81 1.11 9.14
CA TRP A 328 27.66 1.99 8.35
C TRP A 328 29.11 1.49 8.25
N LYS A 329 29.69 1.01 9.36
CA LYS A 329 31.02 0.38 9.38
C LYS A 329 31.07 -0.87 8.51
N ALA A 330 30.06 -1.74 8.60
CA ALA A 330 30.01 -3.00 7.84
C ALA A 330 29.92 -2.76 6.32
N LEU A 331 29.20 -1.71 5.91
CA LEU A 331 29.14 -1.25 4.53
C LEU A 331 30.46 -0.65 4.03
N GLY A 332 31.41 -0.36 4.93
CA GLY A 332 32.71 0.22 4.59
C GLY A 332 32.65 1.69 4.19
N VAL A 333 31.59 2.41 4.61
CA VAL A 333 31.43 3.84 4.32
C VAL A 333 32.37 4.63 5.23
N PRO A 334 33.25 5.51 4.68
CA PRO A 334 34.10 6.36 5.49
C PRO A 334 33.29 7.21 6.47
N LYS A 335 33.80 7.40 7.70
CA LYS A 335 33.08 8.14 8.74
C LYS A 335 32.79 9.61 8.35
N SER A 336 33.63 10.20 7.49
CA SER A 336 33.42 11.55 6.94
C SER A 336 32.14 11.66 6.10
N ASP A 337 31.65 10.54 5.58
CA ASP A 337 30.55 10.47 4.63
C ASP A 337 29.27 9.92 5.30
N TRP A 338 29.28 9.79 6.64
CA TRP A 338 28.12 9.36 7.40
C TRP A 338 27.08 10.49 7.46
N GLY A 339 25.82 10.15 7.28
CA GLY A 339 24.70 11.09 7.27
C GLY A 339 23.54 10.48 6.51
N GLU A 340 23.61 10.54 5.18
CA GLU A 340 22.67 9.89 4.27
C GLU A 340 23.42 9.13 3.17
N LEU A 341 22.94 7.93 2.85
CA LEU A 341 23.46 7.14 1.73
C LEU A 341 22.31 6.49 0.96
N ASP A 342 22.30 6.66 -0.37
CA ASP A 342 21.38 5.90 -1.22
C ASP A 342 21.79 4.42 -1.26
N ILE A 343 20.84 3.53 -1.00
CA ILE A 343 21.07 2.09 -0.88
C ILE A 343 19.96 1.30 -1.56
N TYR A 344 20.20 0.00 -1.71
CA TYR A 344 19.15 -0.99 -1.94
C TYR A 344 19.01 -1.90 -0.72
N TRP A 345 17.83 -2.49 -0.52
CA TRP A 345 17.63 -3.52 0.49
C TRP A 345 16.63 -4.59 0.04
N SER A 346 16.71 -5.75 0.69
CA SER A 346 15.77 -6.86 0.53
C SER A 346 15.54 -7.56 1.87
N ASP A 347 14.41 -8.26 2.00
CA ASP A 347 14.22 -9.24 3.08
C ASP A 347 15.31 -10.34 2.95
N ALA A 348 15.80 -10.90 4.07
CA ALA A 348 17.05 -11.71 4.14
C ALA A 348 16.91 -13.12 4.69
#